data_AF-A0A9P3LV68-F1
#
_entry.id   AF-A0A9P3LV68-F1
#
_cell.length_a   1.000
_cell.length_b   1.000
_cell.length_c   1.000
_cell.angle_alpha   90.00
_cell.angle_beta   90.00
_cell.angle_gamma   90.00
#
_symmetry.space_group_name_H-M   'P 1'
#
loop_
_entity.id
_entity.type
_entity.pdbx_description
1 polymer ?
#
loop_
_entity_poly.entity_id
_entity_poly.type
_entity_poly.pdbx_seq_one_letter_code
_entity_poly.pdbx_strand_id
1 'polypeptide(L)'
;MPPPPRTVKARGKKLPAGAGATAAAARRQAIERNPHILDTEEETNAATSLEVDQETTDAKAWIKQNTDAEVARIKATGTSIELLPVKNFGVVVDMSRKKPIAINRIEIDSTMDFKLIQQIMVSPGIPYPHKENFEYVNVLLFTEGMQTPMLVPYLYDTKFKTQEPLEENEEKTGTVDNSEADQRPWINVKNNLTEWLLVNSHHMRARHHIDEYHDI
;
A
#
# COMPACT_ATOMS: atom_id res chain seq x y z
N MET A 1 -22.80 48.50 -33.64
CA MET A 1 -22.34 47.69 -34.79
C MET A 1 -20.88 47.30 -34.60
N PRO A 2 -20.58 46.04 -34.29
CA PRO A 2 -19.24 45.47 -34.41
C PRO A 2 -19.07 44.73 -35.77
N PRO A 3 -17.87 44.72 -36.38
CA PRO A 3 -17.63 43.98 -37.62
C PRO A 3 -17.41 42.47 -37.36
N PRO A 4 -17.72 41.59 -38.33
CA PRO A 4 -17.55 40.15 -38.19
C PRO A 4 -16.11 39.70 -38.50
N PRO A 5 -15.56 38.69 -37.79
CA PRO A 5 -14.32 38.04 -38.21
C PRO A 5 -14.56 37.00 -39.30
N ARG A 6 -13.74 37.11 -40.36
CA ARG A 6 -13.66 36.24 -41.53
C ARG A 6 -13.06 34.87 -41.19
N THR A 7 -13.64 33.83 -41.77
CA THR A 7 -13.05 32.50 -41.95
C THR A 7 -12.07 32.48 -43.13
N VAL A 8 -11.19 31.46 -43.16
CA VAL A 8 -10.96 30.54 -44.30
C VAL A 8 -9.46 30.14 -44.52
N LYS A 9 -9.25 28.81 -44.48
CA LYS A 9 -8.40 27.91 -45.32
C LYS A 9 -7.09 27.26 -44.80
N ALA A 10 -7.20 25.93 -44.85
CA ALA A 10 -6.25 24.83 -44.82
C ALA A 10 -5.20 24.77 -45.95
N ARG A 11 -4.09 24.05 -45.68
CA ARG A 11 -3.30 23.10 -46.52
C ARG A 11 -1.94 22.87 -45.81
N GLY A 12 -1.23 21.75 -45.84
CA GLY A 12 -1.34 20.44 -46.50
C GLY A 12 -0.28 19.49 -45.88
N LYS A 13 -0.53 18.18 -45.80
CA LYS A 13 0.07 17.10 -46.61
C LYS A 13 1.63 17.07 -46.67
N LYS A 14 2.26 16.05 -46.06
CA LYS A 14 3.15 15.08 -46.74
C LYS A 14 3.73 14.02 -45.78
N LEU A 15 3.48 12.75 -46.09
CA LEU A 15 4.29 11.59 -45.73
C LEU A 15 5.48 11.48 -46.70
N PRO A 16 6.55 10.77 -46.31
CA PRO A 16 7.19 9.86 -47.24
C PRO A 16 7.34 8.43 -46.69
N ALA A 17 7.17 7.48 -47.61
CA ALA A 17 7.57 6.08 -47.50
C ALA A 17 9.01 5.91 -48.05
N GLY A 18 9.74 4.93 -47.54
CA GLY A 18 11.03 4.52 -48.09
C GLY A 18 11.47 3.17 -47.54
N ALA A 19 11.36 2.15 -48.39
CA ALA A 19 11.80 0.78 -48.16
C ALA A 19 13.30 0.61 -48.39
N GLY A 20 13.90 -0.41 -47.78
CA GLY A 20 15.27 -0.86 -48.08
C GLY A 20 15.59 -2.18 -47.38
N ALA A 21 15.62 -3.28 -48.14
CA ALA A 21 16.06 -4.61 -47.73
C ALA A 21 17.59 -4.74 -47.79
N THR A 22 18.19 -5.62 -46.99
CA THR A 22 19.07 -6.74 -47.43
C THR A 22 19.58 -7.58 -46.26
N ALA A 23 19.74 -8.87 -46.54
CA ALA A 23 20.16 -9.97 -45.69
C ALA A 23 21.67 -10.01 -45.36
N ALA A 24 22.02 -10.74 -44.30
CA ALA A 24 23.01 -11.85 -44.28
C ALA A 24 23.75 -11.94 -42.94
N ALA A 25 23.69 -13.12 -42.30
CA ALA A 25 24.83 -14.00 -42.02
C ALA A 25 24.60 -14.84 -40.76
N ALA A 26 24.61 -16.15 -40.99
CA ALA A 26 24.56 -17.19 -39.97
C ALA A 26 25.85 -17.24 -39.15
N ARG A 27 25.72 -17.56 -37.86
CA ARG A 27 26.74 -18.32 -37.13
C ARG A 27 26.08 -19.33 -36.20
N ARG A 28 26.26 -20.59 -36.58
CA ARG A 28 26.02 -21.79 -35.77
C ARG A 28 27.09 -21.85 -34.68
N GLN A 29 26.69 -22.10 -33.44
CA GLN A 29 27.49 -22.90 -32.52
C GLN A 29 26.59 -23.98 -31.93
N ALA A 30 26.94 -25.21 -32.26
CA ALA A 30 26.46 -26.40 -31.60
C ALA A 30 27.14 -26.47 -30.24
N ILE A 31 26.36 -26.66 -29.17
CA ILE A 31 26.85 -27.26 -27.94
C ILE A 31 26.07 -28.55 -27.73
N GLU A 32 26.88 -29.58 -27.73
CA GLU A 32 26.68 -31.01 -27.51
C GLU A 32 25.69 -31.32 -26.38
N ARG A 33 24.75 -32.22 -26.68
CA ARG A 33 23.94 -32.90 -25.67
C ARG A 33 24.83 -33.91 -24.94
N ASN A 34 24.81 -33.88 -23.61
CA ASN A 34 24.96 -35.09 -22.82
C ASN A 34 23.68 -35.30 -21.98
N PRO A 35 23.12 -36.52 -21.92
CA PRO A 35 21.82 -36.81 -21.33
C PRO A 35 21.94 -37.14 -19.83
N HIS A 36 20.78 -37.20 -19.16
CA HIS A 36 20.58 -37.45 -17.72
C HIS A 36 20.86 -36.21 -16.84
N ILE A 37 19.85 -35.48 -16.36
CA ILE A 37 18.94 -35.86 -15.27
C ILE A 37 17.54 -35.31 -15.56
N LEU A 38 16.52 -36.14 -15.31
CA LEU A 38 15.10 -35.80 -15.31
C LEU A 38 14.71 -35.17 -13.97
N ASP A 39 13.93 -34.10 -14.09
CA ASP A 39 12.77 -33.70 -13.31
C ASP A 39 12.90 -33.01 -11.92
N THR A 40 12.07 -31.96 -11.85
CA THR A 40 11.30 -31.48 -10.67
C THR A 40 11.86 -30.31 -9.85
N GLU A 41 12.13 -29.15 -10.45
CA GLU A 41 12.23 -27.89 -9.67
C GLU A 41 11.58 -26.63 -10.31
N GLU A 42 11.01 -26.70 -11.53
CA GLU A 42 10.40 -25.51 -12.18
C GLU A 42 8.91 -25.28 -11.88
N GLU A 43 8.16 -26.29 -11.43
CA GLU A 43 6.71 -26.13 -11.14
C GLU A 43 6.42 -25.45 -9.80
N THR A 44 7.33 -25.52 -8.82
CA THR A 44 7.10 -24.98 -7.47
C THR A 44 7.16 -23.45 -7.42
N ASN A 45 8.07 -22.81 -8.17
CA ASN A 45 8.17 -21.36 -8.20
C ASN A 45 7.03 -20.69 -8.97
N ALA A 46 6.56 -21.31 -10.07
CA ALA A 46 5.42 -20.80 -10.81
C ALA A 46 4.11 -20.95 -10.03
N ALA A 47 3.90 -22.09 -9.35
CA ALA A 47 2.74 -22.31 -8.50
C ALA A 47 2.70 -21.35 -7.30
N THR A 48 3.85 -21.14 -6.62
CA THR A 48 3.95 -20.20 -5.49
C THR A 48 3.70 -18.76 -5.92
N SER A 49 4.23 -18.33 -7.09
CA SER A 49 3.96 -16.99 -7.63
C SER A 49 2.48 -16.80 -7.97
N LEU A 50 1.86 -17.78 -8.64
CA LEU A 50 0.44 -17.73 -9.02
C LEU A 50 -0.50 -17.74 -7.80
N GLU A 51 -0.18 -18.50 -6.76
CA GLU A 51 -0.96 -18.58 -5.52
C GLU A 51 -0.90 -17.26 -4.73
N VAL A 52 0.29 -16.65 -4.61
CA VAL A 52 0.48 -15.33 -4.01
C VAL A 52 -0.24 -14.23 -4.80
N ASP A 53 -0.21 -14.31 -6.13
CA ASP A 53 -0.90 -13.36 -7.01
C ASP A 53 -2.44 -13.46 -6.90
N GLN A 54 -2.97 -14.68 -6.74
CA GLN A 54 -4.40 -14.91 -6.55
C GLN A 54 -4.88 -14.46 -5.16
N GLU A 55 -4.14 -14.80 -4.09
CA GLU A 55 -4.45 -14.36 -2.72
C GLU A 55 -4.45 -12.82 -2.64
N THR A 56 -3.49 -12.18 -3.30
CA THR A 56 -3.42 -10.70 -3.40
C THR A 56 -4.58 -10.10 -4.20
N THR A 57 -5.09 -10.82 -5.19
CA THR A 57 -6.22 -10.37 -6.02
C THR A 57 -7.54 -10.48 -5.25
N ASP A 58 -7.77 -11.60 -4.57
CA ASP A 58 -8.95 -11.83 -3.74
C ASP A 58 -8.99 -10.85 -2.55
N ALA A 59 -7.82 -10.59 -1.94
CA ALA A 59 -7.63 -9.56 -0.93
C ALA A 59 -8.12 -8.18 -1.39
N LYS A 60 -7.64 -7.73 -2.55
CA LYS A 60 -8.00 -6.42 -3.11
C LYS A 60 -9.48 -6.36 -3.47
N ALA A 61 -10.03 -7.44 -4.03
CA ALA A 61 -11.45 -7.51 -4.38
C ALA A 61 -12.34 -7.42 -3.13
N TRP A 62 -12.00 -8.15 -2.06
CA TRP A 62 -12.74 -8.11 -0.80
C TRP A 62 -12.66 -6.74 -0.13
N ILE A 63 -11.48 -6.13 -0.04
CA ILE A 63 -11.31 -4.77 0.50
C ILE A 63 -12.14 -3.77 -0.31
N LYS A 64 -12.07 -3.86 -1.64
CA LYS A 64 -12.84 -2.99 -2.53
C LYS A 64 -14.35 -3.17 -2.32
N GLN A 65 -14.83 -4.40 -2.19
CA GLN A 65 -16.25 -4.67 -1.93
C GLN A 65 -16.73 -4.02 -0.63
N ASN A 66 -15.98 -4.15 0.46
CA ASN A 66 -16.34 -3.54 1.74
C ASN A 66 -16.29 -2.01 1.68
N THR A 67 -15.28 -1.47 0.99
CA THR A 67 -15.14 -0.02 0.78
C THR A 67 -16.29 0.53 -0.07
N ASP A 68 -16.64 -0.12 -1.17
CA ASP A 68 -17.73 0.28 -2.07
C ASP A 68 -19.09 0.22 -1.35
N ALA A 69 -19.30 -0.81 -0.53
CA ALA A 69 -20.50 -0.94 0.29
C ALA A 69 -20.62 0.23 1.29
N GLU A 70 -19.53 0.63 1.92
CA GLU A 70 -19.51 1.76 2.84
C GLU A 70 -19.76 3.10 2.13
N VAL A 71 -19.12 3.31 0.98
CA VAL A 71 -19.37 4.49 0.13
C VAL A 71 -20.84 4.54 -0.29
N ALA A 72 -21.43 3.41 -0.69
CA ALA A 72 -22.83 3.33 -1.07
C ALA A 72 -23.77 3.64 0.11
N ARG A 73 -23.45 3.11 1.29
CA ARG A 73 -24.21 3.37 2.53
C ARG A 73 -24.22 4.85 2.89
N ILE A 74 -23.06 5.51 2.84
CA ILE A 74 -22.94 6.96 3.14
C ILE A 74 -23.66 7.80 2.08
N LYS A 75 -23.55 7.44 0.80
CA LYS A 75 -24.29 8.14 -0.26
C LYS A 75 -25.80 8.01 -0.10
N ALA A 76 -26.29 6.88 0.40
CA ALA A 76 -27.71 6.66 0.66
C ALA A 76 -28.27 7.59 1.76
N THR A 77 -27.42 8.15 2.64
CA THR A 77 -27.86 9.16 3.64
C THR A 77 -27.88 10.58 3.07
N GLY A 78 -27.57 10.76 1.78
CA GLY A 78 -27.45 12.07 1.14
C GLY A 78 -26.12 12.78 1.40
N THR A 79 -25.14 12.10 1.99
CA THR A 79 -23.81 12.64 2.28
C THR A 79 -22.82 12.24 1.19
N SER A 80 -21.94 13.16 0.82
CA SER A 80 -20.82 12.89 -0.09
C SER A 80 -19.62 12.38 0.68
N ILE A 81 -18.83 11.49 0.07
CA ILE A 81 -17.55 11.03 0.62
C ILE A 81 -16.54 10.80 -0.50
N GLU A 82 -15.29 11.16 -0.26
CA GLU A 82 -14.18 10.98 -1.20
C GLU A 82 -13.35 9.75 -0.80
N LEU A 83 -13.33 8.73 -1.66
CA LEU A 83 -12.48 7.56 -1.43
C LEU A 83 -11.04 7.88 -1.88
N LEU A 84 -10.08 7.79 -0.96
CA LEU A 84 -8.68 7.98 -1.30
C LEU A 84 -8.01 6.64 -1.67
N PRO A 85 -7.30 6.58 -2.81
CA PRO A 85 -6.52 5.40 -3.19
C PRO A 85 -5.34 5.18 -2.24
N VAL A 86 -5.16 3.94 -1.78
CA VAL A 86 -4.08 3.55 -0.87
C VAL A 86 -3.00 2.80 -1.63
N LYS A 87 -1.74 3.19 -1.40
CA LYS A 87 -0.55 2.47 -1.87
C LYS A 87 -0.13 1.36 -0.94
N ASN A 88 -0.12 1.62 0.37
CA ASN A 88 0.44 0.71 1.36
C ASN A 88 -0.15 0.94 2.76
N PHE A 89 -0.16 -0.12 3.55
CA PHE A 89 -0.52 -0.14 4.96
C PHE A 89 0.60 -0.78 5.76
N GLY A 90 0.77 -0.36 7.00
CA GLY A 90 1.66 -1.05 7.91
C GLY A 90 1.48 -0.61 9.35
N VAL A 91 2.22 -1.26 10.23
CA VAL A 91 2.35 -0.87 11.64
C VAL A 91 3.80 -0.52 11.87
N VAL A 92 4.05 0.67 12.41
CA VAL A 92 5.37 1.10 12.89
C VAL A 92 5.35 1.03 14.40
N VAL A 93 6.41 0.52 15.02
CA VAL A 93 6.49 0.46 16.48
C VAL A 93 7.33 1.61 17.02
N ASP A 94 6.74 2.37 17.94
CA ASP A 94 7.44 3.36 18.74
C ASP A 94 7.98 2.70 20.01
N MET A 95 9.29 2.43 20.00
CA MET A 95 10.03 1.84 21.12
C MET A 95 10.60 2.88 22.09
N SER A 96 10.39 4.18 21.84
CA SER A 96 10.95 5.26 22.68
C SER A 96 10.32 5.35 24.07
N ARG A 97 9.18 4.67 24.27
CA ARG A 97 8.42 4.68 25.53
C ARG A 97 8.62 3.37 26.28
N LYS A 98 8.37 3.42 27.61
CA LYS A 98 8.43 2.24 28.49
C LYS A 98 7.58 1.05 28.01
N LYS A 99 6.47 1.33 27.30
CA LYS A 99 5.66 0.32 26.62
C LYS A 99 5.67 0.64 25.13
N PRO A 100 6.01 -0.33 24.26
CA PRO A 100 5.93 -0.14 22.82
C PRO A 100 4.52 0.26 22.38
N ILE A 101 4.43 1.21 21.46
CA ILE A 101 3.17 1.67 20.89
C ILE A 101 3.14 1.36 19.40
N ALA A 102 2.06 0.72 18.94
CA ALA A 102 1.79 0.53 17.52
C ALA A 102 1.27 1.84 16.91
N ILE A 103 1.90 2.29 15.83
CA ILE A 103 1.49 3.43 15.01
C ILE A 103 1.00 2.89 13.66
N ASN A 104 -0.27 3.14 13.36
CA ASN A 104 -0.92 2.70 12.13
C ASN A 104 -0.49 3.59 10.98
N ARG A 105 0.25 3.04 10.02
CA ARG A 105 0.80 3.79 8.89
C ARG A 105 -0.03 3.54 7.63
N ILE A 106 -0.42 4.61 6.97
CA ILE A 106 -1.08 4.57 5.66
C ILE A 106 -0.30 5.44 4.67
N GLU A 107 0.06 4.85 3.53
CA GLU A 107 0.55 5.60 2.37
C GLU A 107 -0.59 5.82 1.38
N ILE A 108 -1.00 7.06 1.20
CA ILE A 108 -2.16 7.44 0.40
C ILE A 108 -1.67 8.11 -0.90
N ASP A 109 -2.23 7.70 -2.03
CA ASP A 109 -1.97 8.33 -3.32
C ASP A 109 -2.77 9.64 -3.48
N SER A 110 -2.38 10.64 -2.70
CA SER A 110 -2.95 11.97 -2.73
C SER A 110 -1.85 13.00 -2.53
N THR A 111 -2.01 14.18 -3.12
CA THR A 111 -1.12 15.33 -2.91
C THR A 111 -1.51 16.17 -1.70
N MET A 112 -2.61 15.83 -1.02
CA MET A 112 -3.12 16.56 0.15
C MET A 112 -2.08 16.67 1.26
N ASP A 113 -2.09 17.80 1.98
CA ASP A 113 -1.36 17.93 3.24
C ASP A 113 -2.20 17.36 4.40
N PHE A 114 -1.82 16.16 4.86
CA PHE A 114 -2.52 15.48 5.94
C PHE A 114 -2.36 16.16 7.31
N LYS A 115 -1.47 17.14 7.47
CA LYS A 115 -1.42 17.95 8.69
C LYS A 115 -2.71 18.76 8.92
N LEU A 116 -3.51 18.96 7.88
CA LEU A 116 -4.80 19.65 7.94
C LEU A 116 -5.93 18.77 8.47
N ILE A 117 -5.69 17.47 8.69
CA ILE A 117 -6.67 16.57 9.30
C ILE A 117 -6.82 16.92 10.77
N GLN A 118 -8.05 17.28 11.15
CA GLN A 118 -8.41 17.63 12.51
C GLN A 118 -8.94 16.43 13.29
N GLN A 119 -9.61 15.51 12.60
CA GLN A 119 -10.26 14.37 13.24
C GLN A 119 -10.14 13.13 12.37
N ILE A 120 -9.87 12.00 13.03
CA ILE A 120 -9.93 10.67 12.44
C ILE A 120 -11.02 9.91 13.18
N MET A 121 -11.91 9.26 12.43
CA MET A 121 -12.87 8.29 12.99
C MET A 121 -12.61 6.93 12.37
N VAL A 122 -12.72 5.88 13.16
CA VAL A 122 -12.42 4.51 12.75
C VAL A 122 -13.67 3.66 12.99
N SER A 123 -14.08 2.90 11.98
CA SER A 123 -15.19 1.96 12.14
C SER A 123 -14.82 0.81 13.08
N PRO A 124 -15.81 0.04 13.58
CA PRO A 124 -15.53 -1.26 14.18
C PRO A 124 -14.75 -2.16 13.21
N GLY A 125 -13.91 -3.03 13.78
CA GLY A 125 -13.13 -4.02 13.05
C GLY A 125 -14.01 -5.12 12.44
N ILE A 126 -13.71 -5.48 11.19
CA ILE A 126 -14.30 -6.61 10.47
C ILE A 126 -13.20 -7.65 10.28
N PRO A 127 -13.37 -8.90 10.77
CA PRO A 127 -12.39 -9.96 10.56
C PRO A 127 -12.09 -10.16 9.07
N TYR A 128 -10.81 -10.20 8.73
CA TYR A 128 -10.36 -10.35 7.37
C TYR A 128 -10.29 -11.83 6.97
N PRO A 129 -11.04 -12.29 5.95
CA PRO A 129 -11.25 -13.72 5.72
C PRO A 129 -10.02 -14.46 5.17
N HIS A 130 -9.04 -13.75 4.61
CA HIS A 130 -7.89 -14.37 3.96
C HIS A 130 -6.67 -14.46 4.88
N LYS A 131 -6.68 -13.83 6.07
CA LYS A 131 -5.55 -13.88 7.00
C LYS A 131 -6.02 -13.83 8.45
N GLU A 132 -5.65 -14.84 9.21
CA GLU A 132 -5.98 -14.90 10.64
C GLU A 132 -5.36 -13.74 11.41
N ASN A 133 -6.08 -13.29 12.45
CA ASN A 133 -5.69 -12.18 13.31
C ASN A 133 -5.57 -10.83 12.57
N PHE A 134 -6.07 -10.73 11.35
CA PHE A 134 -6.19 -9.45 10.67
C PHE A 134 -7.62 -8.93 10.73
N GLU A 135 -7.75 -7.63 10.94
CA GLU A 135 -9.02 -6.93 10.89
C GLU A 135 -8.96 -5.77 9.92
N TYR A 136 -10.09 -5.53 9.26
CA TYR A 136 -10.36 -4.43 8.37
C TYR A 136 -11.15 -3.34 9.08
N VAL A 137 -10.80 -2.07 8.85
CA VAL A 137 -11.57 -0.91 9.29
C VAL A 137 -11.69 0.11 8.16
N ASN A 138 -12.77 0.88 8.21
CA ASN A 138 -12.93 2.11 7.44
C ASN A 138 -12.40 3.27 8.28
N VAL A 139 -11.51 4.07 7.70
CA VAL A 139 -10.94 5.26 8.33
C VAL A 139 -11.52 6.50 7.65
N LEU A 140 -12.21 7.33 8.43
CA LEU A 140 -12.72 8.62 7.99
C LEU A 140 -11.76 9.73 8.41
N LEU A 141 -11.41 10.59 7.47
CA LEU A 141 -10.53 11.73 7.68
C LEU A 141 -11.33 13.02 7.47
N PHE A 142 -11.30 13.90 8.47
CA PHE A 142 -11.96 15.20 8.43
C PHE A 142 -10.92 16.31 8.49
N THR A 143 -11.01 17.25 7.56
CA THR A 143 -10.13 18.41 7.45
C THR A 143 -10.94 19.69 7.62
N GLU A 144 -10.31 20.73 8.16
CA GLU A 144 -10.95 22.03 8.30
C GLU A 144 -11.39 22.60 6.95
N GLY A 145 -12.61 23.13 6.88
CA GLY A 145 -13.10 23.82 5.69
C GLY A 145 -13.46 22.93 4.49
N MET A 146 -13.22 21.61 4.56
CA MET A 146 -13.73 20.68 3.54
C MET A 146 -15.07 20.10 3.99
N GLN A 147 -16.07 20.22 3.12
CA GLN A 147 -17.42 19.71 3.40
C GLN A 147 -17.54 18.21 3.18
N THR A 148 -16.66 17.63 2.35
CA THR A 148 -16.67 16.22 2.00
C THR A 148 -15.59 15.50 2.82
N PRO A 149 -15.96 14.58 3.74
CA PRO A 149 -14.98 13.74 4.41
C PRO A 149 -14.29 12.79 3.42
N MET A 150 -13.13 12.30 3.80
CA MET A 150 -12.39 11.30 3.02
C MET A 150 -12.47 9.94 3.69
N LEU A 151 -12.55 8.89 2.88
CA LEU A 151 -12.57 7.49 3.30
C LEU A 151 -11.28 6.81 2.87
N VAL A 152 -10.73 6.01 3.77
CA VAL A 152 -9.56 5.17 3.51
C VAL A 152 -9.79 3.79 4.12
N PRO A 153 -9.69 2.69 3.36
CA PRO A 153 -9.66 1.36 3.95
C PRO A 153 -8.37 1.16 4.74
N TYR A 154 -8.38 0.36 5.81
CA TYR A 154 -7.17 -0.01 6.54
C TYR A 154 -7.25 -1.45 7.01
N LEU A 155 -6.14 -2.18 6.90
CA LEU A 155 -6.03 -3.57 7.31
C LEU A 155 -4.85 -3.71 8.28
N TYR A 156 -5.07 -4.32 9.43
CA TYR A 156 -4.05 -4.42 10.49
C TYR A 156 -4.04 -5.76 11.21
N ASP A 157 -2.87 -6.09 11.78
CA ASP A 157 -2.68 -7.27 12.61
C ASP A 157 -3.08 -6.96 14.07
N THR A 158 -4.06 -7.70 14.58
CA THR A 158 -4.57 -7.62 15.95
C THR A 158 -3.63 -8.25 16.98
N LYS A 159 -2.68 -9.09 16.55
CA LYS A 159 -1.70 -9.80 17.39
C LYS A 159 -0.26 -9.47 16.99
N PHE A 160 -0.03 -8.24 16.54
CA PHE A 160 1.28 -7.78 16.10
C PHE A 160 2.38 -7.98 17.16
N LYS A 161 3.52 -8.51 16.73
CA LYS A 161 4.72 -8.74 17.57
C LYS A 161 5.95 -8.13 16.92
N THR A 162 6.87 -7.65 17.75
CA THR A 162 8.16 -7.11 17.32
C THR A 162 9.30 -7.65 18.18
N GLN A 163 10.53 -7.46 17.73
CA GLN A 163 11.74 -7.61 18.55
C GLN A 163 12.40 -6.24 18.74
N GLU A 164 13.12 -6.06 19.84
CA GLU A 164 13.94 -4.84 20.05
C GLU A 164 15.07 -4.77 19.02
N PRO A 165 15.39 -3.58 18.47
CA PRO A 165 16.55 -3.39 17.62
C PRO A 165 17.84 -3.80 18.35
N LEU A 166 18.82 -4.34 17.61
CA LEU A 166 20.17 -4.50 18.17
C LEU A 166 20.74 -3.09 18.35
N GLU A 167 21.19 -2.74 19.55
CA GLU A 167 22.10 -1.62 19.70
C GLU A 167 23.42 -2.04 19.03
N GLU A 168 23.70 -1.47 17.86
CA GLU A 168 25.03 -1.57 17.25
C GLU A 168 26.00 -0.78 18.14
N ASN A 169 26.57 -1.45 19.15
CA ASN A 169 27.77 -0.93 19.80
C ASN A 169 28.87 -0.88 18.74
N GLU A 170 29.23 0.33 18.30
CA GLU A 170 30.21 0.62 17.23
C GLU A 170 31.66 0.11 17.50
N GLU A 171 31.90 -0.69 18.54
CA GLU A 171 33.26 -1.08 18.98
C GLU A 171 33.59 -2.59 18.90
N LYS A 172 32.79 -3.44 18.26
CA LYS A 172 33.18 -4.86 18.07
C LYS A 172 33.24 -5.26 16.60
N THR A 173 34.42 -5.02 16.00
CA THR A 173 34.93 -5.73 14.82
C THR A 173 35.27 -7.18 15.19
N GLY A 174 34.24 -7.98 15.46
CA GLY A 174 34.34 -9.41 15.66
C GLY A 174 33.17 -10.07 14.95
N THR A 175 33.46 -11.06 14.12
CA THR A 175 32.53 -11.90 13.37
C THR A 175 31.24 -12.16 14.17
N VAL A 176 30.13 -11.52 13.77
CA VAL A 176 28.83 -11.70 14.42
C VAL A 176 28.28 -13.04 13.96
N ASP A 177 28.39 -14.06 14.81
CA ASP A 177 27.65 -15.30 14.64
C ASP A 177 26.15 -14.98 14.65
N ASN A 178 25.45 -15.33 13.57
CA ASN A 178 23.99 -15.12 13.40
C ASN A 178 23.12 -15.83 14.45
N SER A 179 23.70 -16.53 15.43
CA SER A 179 22.99 -17.32 16.44
C SER A 179 22.39 -16.51 17.60
N GLU A 180 22.84 -15.27 17.85
CA GLU A 180 22.29 -14.44 18.95
C GLU A 180 21.04 -13.65 18.55
N ALA A 181 20.86 -13.34 17.26
CA ALA A 181 19.70 -12.58 16.78
C ALA A 181 18.36 -13.31 17.03
N ASP A 182 18.38 -14.65 17.05
CA ASP A 182 17.22 -15.55 17.19
C ASP A 182 16.75 -15.79 18.64
N GLN A 183 17.53 -15.37 19.64
CA GLN A 183 17.19 -15.61 21.06
C GLN A 183 16.42 -14.46 21.71
N ARG A 184 16.13 -13.38 20.98
CA ARG A 184 15.46 -12.21 21.56
C ARG A 184 13.98 -12.49 21.82
N PRO A 185 13.46 -12.10 23.01
CA PRO A 185 12.06 -12.30 23.33
C PRO A 185 11.18 -11.45 22.40
N TRP A 186 10.14 -12.08 21.85
CA TRP A 186 9.11 -11.37 21.11
C TRP A 186 8.28 -10.50 22.05
N ILE A 187 8.06 -9.25 21.65
CA ILE A 187 7.25 -8.28 22.37
C ILE A 187 5.91 -8.14 21.66
N ASN A 188 4.82 -8.42 22.38
CA ASN A 188 3.47 -8.15 21.89
C ASN A 188 3.22 -6.65 21.95
N VAL A 189 2.87 -6.05 20.81
CA VAL A 189 2.53 -4.62 20.74
C VAL A 189 1.03 -4.50 20.56
N LYS A 190 0.36 -3.89 21.55
CA LYS A 190 -1.08 -3.69 21.47
C LYS A 190 -1.38 -2.58 20.46
N ASN A 191 -2.21 -2.88 19.46
CA ASN A 191 -2.72 -1.89 18.52
C ASN A 191 -4.16 -1.51 18.90
N ASN A 192 -4.33 -0.33 19.49
CA ASN A 192 -5.66 0.20 19.84
C ASN A 192 -6.23 1.14 18.76
N LEU A 193 -5.57 1.25 17.59
CA LEU A 193 -5.95 2.19 16.53
C LEU A 193 -5.96 3.67 16.98
N THR A 194 -5.20 4.02 18.02
CA THR A 194 -5.14 5.39 18.57
C THR A 194 -4.08 6.26 17.90
N GLU A 195 -2.98 5.67 17.42
CA GLU A 195 -1.87 6.38 16.79
C GLU A 195 -1.87 6.13 15.28
N TRP A 196 -1.76 7.22 14.51
CA TRP A 196 -1.76 7.16 13.05
C TRP A 196 -0.60 7.95 12.46
N LEU A 197 -0.03 7.42 11.38
CA LEU A 197 0.99 8.05 10.55
C LEU A 197 0.52 8.04 9.10
N LEU A 198 0.04 9.19 8.63
CA LEU A 198 -0.43 9.38 7.27
C LEU A 198 0.72 9.89 6.41
N VAL A 199 0.91 9.28 5.25
CA VAL A 199 1.97 9.62 4.29
C VAL A 199 1.33 9.87 2.93
N ASN A 200 1.62 11.01 2.32
CA ASN A 200 1.07 11.38 1.01
C ASN A 200 2.03 11.02 -0.14
N SER A 201 1.65 11.33 -1.38
CA SER A 201 2.45 11.03 -2.58
C SER A 201 3.78 11.79 -2.66
N HIS A 202 3.92 12.89 -1.92
CA HIS A 202 5.17 13.66 -1.76
C HIS A 202 6.03 13.18 -0.57
N HIS A 203 5.69 12.04 0.02
CA HIS A 203 6.33 11.50 1.23
C HIS A 203 6.24 12.42 2.46
N MET A 204 5.34 13.40 2.45
CA MET A 204 5.06 14.22 3.63
C MET A 204 4.35 13.36 4.67
N ARG A 205 4.79 13.47 5.93
CA ARG A 205 4.30 12.67 7.06
C ARG A 205 3.49 13.54 8.00
N ALA A 206 2.33 13.05 8.43
CA ALA A 206 1.52 13.65 9.47
C ALA A 206 1.18 12.59 10.54
N ARG A 207 1.48 12.89 11.80
CA ARG A 207 1.15 12.02 12.94
C ARG A 207 -0.11 12.54 13.60
N HIS A 208 -1.06 11.65 13.86
CA HIS A 208 -2.32 11.95 14.51
C HIS A 208 -2.54 11.02 15.69
N HIS A 209 -3.14 11.56 16.74
CA HIS A 209 -3.62 10.82 17.89
C HIS A 209 -5.15 10.93 17.91
N ILE A 210 -5.83 9.80 18.14
CA ILE A 210 -7.26 9.77 18.38
C ILE A 210 -7.46 9.64 19.89
N ASP A 211 -7.97 10.70 20.50
CA ASP A 211 -8.54 10.62 21.83
C ASP A 211 -9.87 9.84 21.72
N GLU A 212 -10.05 8.80 22.52
CA GLU A 212 -11.31 8.02 22.54
C GLU A 212 -12.50 8.98 22.68
N TYR A 213 -13.42 8.96 21.72
CA TYR A 213 -14.70 9.64 21.88
C TYR A 213 -15.57 8.82 22.83
N HIS A 214 -16.00 9.43 23.92
CA HIS A 214 -17.12 8.93 24.72
C HIS A 214 -18.34 8.77 23.80
N ASP A 215 -19.04 7.63 23.90
CA ASP A 215 -20.32 7.40 23.23
C ASP A 215 -21.21 8.65 23.37
N ILE A 216 -21.66 9.19 22.23
CA ILE A 216 -22.66 10.28 22.16
C ILE A 216 -24.03 9.66 21.92
#